data_AF-A0A952UYB9-F1
#
_entry.id   AF-A0A952UYB9-F1
#
_cell.length_a   1.000
_cell.length_b   1.000
_cell.length_c   1.000
_cell.angle_alpha   90.00
_cell.angle_beta   90.00
_cell.angle_gamma   90.00
#
_symmetry.space_group_name_H-M   'P 1'
#
loop_
_entity.id
_entity.type
_entity.pdbx_description
1 polymer ?
#
loop_
_entity_poly.entity_id
_entity_poly.type
_entity_poly.pdbx_seq_one_letter_code
_entity_poly.pdbx_strand_id
1 'polypeptide(L)'
;MSASIDTDTTVNPKAARTAFGGIGVIVVLLGAAGGFFTALLGALALIGAPLFAIMGGAAEIAWLTHPNPDQQVLRRLASDVFGPYFAGSPILTTIPLFTFVGYVMAESKTPERLVRAATAWLGWMPGGLAIVCVIASAVFTLFTGGSGVTIIAVGGLLLPALRKSGYSEKFSLGLVTTGGSLGLLLPWALPLLVYAMITGLDFQLVNKAVILPGAIVLGFFAVYCVYVGITEKIPRQKFDLKEALQAFWAFKWELGVFALLIVSIKTQLAQIDEAAGLVAAYTFAIEVWIYKDLTIKKDLVRIAKGSMALSGAVILILAMANALINYVGDEHLPNKVLDAMLKVGFDKTWQFLIVMNLFLLVLGMIMDGFSAILVAVPLVLPFAAYFGLGPFHVAIMFVLNLELAFSCPPLGLNLFIASFRFNRPVIGLYRIAMPFVGILALALLVITYVPKISSAPVESDIQKWRDQAAKENRVPSEAWFLECVQLDRNNPQPCSEEDKKKYPKGQMPVDETPQEVLDAGAPPPDTTDEDDLEALIKGGAPKDAGDKPPGNESEDDLLDLIKGGGKDAGDATKPKPPPGQESEDDLMDLIKGK
;
A
#
# COMPACT_ATOMS: atom_id res chain seq x y z
N MET A 1 0.69 18.68 32.65
CA MET A 1 -0.01 19.15 33.87
C MET A 1 -0.82 17.97 34.38
N SER A 2 -0.51 17.47 35.57
CA SER A 2 -1.15 16.29 36.17
C SER A 2 -2.54 16.64 36.69
N ALA A 3 -3.57 15.97 36.18
CA ALA A 3 -4.91 16.00 36.75
C ALA A 3 -5.33 14.55 37.07
N SER A 4 -5.77 14.38 38.31
CA SER A 4 -6.23 13.16 38.95
C SER A 4 -7.34 12.46 38.17
N ILE A 5 -7.21 11.14 38.06
CA ILE A 5 -8.19 10.23 37.47
C ILE A 5 -9.26 9.95 38.53
N ASP A 6 -10.46 10.53 38.38
CA ASP A 6 -11.66 10.03 39.06
C ASP A 6 -12.16 8.79 38.31
N THR A 7 -11.88 7.62 38.87
CA THR A 7 -12.44 6.34 38.43
C THR A 7 -13.83 6.15 39.02
N ASP A 8 -14.86 6.59 38.30
CA ASP A 8 -16.21 6.08 38.54
C ASP A 8 -16.98 5.94 37.21
N THR A 9 -16.65 4.87 36.48
CA THR A 9 -17.48 4.39 35.38
C THR A 9 -17.90 2.97 35.71
N THR A 10 -19.15 2.83 36.14
CA THR A 10 -19.80 1.56 36.43
C THR A 10 -20.00 0.79 35.12
N VAL A 11 -19.02 -0.04 34.75
CA VAL A 11 -19.15 -1.01 33.66
C VAL A 11 -20.25 -2.02 34.03
N ASN A 12 -21.31 -2.09 33.22
CA ASN A 12 -22.41 -3.02 33.43
C ASN A 12 -21.90 -4.48 33.34
N PRO A 13 -21.91 -5.25 34.45
CA PRO A 13 -21.31 -6.58 34.51
C PRO A 13 -22.05 -7.61 33.64
N LYS A 14 -23.31 -7.35 33.26
CA LYS A 14 -24.07 -8.21 32.33
C LYS A 14 -23.58 -8.06 30.89
N ALA A 15 -23.21 -6.86 30.46
CA ALA A 15 -22.69 -6.59 29.11
C ALA A 15 -21.29 -7.19 28.91
N ALA A 16 -20.45 -7.15 29.95
CA ALA A 16 -19.15 -7.83 29.95
C ALA A 16 -19.31 -9.36 29.86
N ARG A 17 -20.22 -9.96 30.64
CA ARG A 17 -20.49 -11.40 30.57
C ARG A 17 -21.02 -11.87 29.21
N THR A 18 -21.86 -11.08 28.54
CA THR A 18 -22.34 -11.40 27.18
C THR A 18 -21.23 -11.27 26.13
N ALA A 19 -20.31 -10.31 26.28
CA ALA A 19 -19.16 -10.17 25.39
C ALA A 19 -18.17 -11.35 25.55
N PHE A 20 -17.85 -11.74 26.79
CA PHE A 20 -17.00 -12.90 27.05
C PHE A 20 -17.64 -14.23 26.62
N GLY A 21 -18.98 -14.35 26.71
CA GLY A 21 -19.71 -15.50 26.18
C GLY A 21 -19.66 -15.61 24.66
N GLY A 22 -19.78 -14.50 23.92
CA GLY A 22 -19.65 -14.48 22.47
C GLY A 22 -18.23 -14.79 21.98
N ILE A 23 -17.22 -14.29 22.70
CA ILE A 23 -15.79 -14.57 22.47
C ILE A 23 -15.52 -16.07 22.63
N GLY A 24 -16.05 -16.72 23.68
CA GLY A 24 -15.90 -18.15 23.89
C GLY A 24 -16.53 -19.00 22.77
N VAL A 25 -17.68 -18.58 22.23
CA VAL A 25 -18.33 -19.28 21.11
C VAL A 25 -17.53 -19.18 19.82
N ILE A 26 -16.92 -18.02 19.53
CA ILE A 26 -16.07 -17.83 18.34
C ILE A 26 -14.79 -18.68 18.43
N VAL A 27 -14.13 -18.75 19.60
CA VAL A 27 -12.94 -19.60 19.82
C VAL A 27 -13.28 -21.08 19.67
N VAL A 28 -14.43 -21.51 20.19
CA VAL A 28 -14.89 -22.90 20.10
C VAL A 28 -15.27 -23.26 18.66
N LEU A 29 -15.91 -22.35 17.91
CA LEU A 29 -16.24 -22.56 16.50
C LEU A 29 -14.98 -22.59 15.62
N LEU A 30 -13.99 -21.73 15.89
CA LEU A 30 -12.68 -21.76 15.21
C LEU A 30 -11.92 -23.06 15.51
N GLY A 31 -11.96 -23.53 16.77
CA GLY A 31 -11.36 -24.82 17.15
C GLY A 31 -12.06 -26.04 16.55
N ALA A 32 -13.38 -25.98 16.35
CA ALA A 32 -14.14 -27.05 15.70
C ALA A 32 -13.87 -27.11 14.18
N ALA A 33 -13.54 -25.98 13.54
CA ALA A 33 -13.27 -25.90 12.11
C ALA A 33 -11.79 -26.07 11.73
N GLY A 34 -10.84 -25.73 12.61
CA GLY A 34 -9.40 -25.68 12.27
C GLY A 34 -8.44 -26.32 13.29
N GLY A 35 -8.91 -27.10 14.26
CA GLY A 35 -8.06 -27.76 15.26
C GLY A 35 -7.60 -26.89 16.45
N PHE A 36 -6.85 -27.49 17.39
CA PHE A 36 -6.45 -26.83 18.65
C PHE A 36 -5.62 -25.54 18.44
N PHE A 37 -4.73 -25.54 17.44
CA PHE A 37 -3.84 -24.41 17.19
C PHE A 37 -4.56 -23.19 16.60
N THR A 38 -5.60 -23.38 15.79
CA THR A 38 -6.42 -22.26 15.30
C THR A 38 -7.33 -21.71 16.39
N ALA A 39 -7.81 -22.55 17.31
CA ALA A 39 -8.50 -22.10 18.53
C ALA A 39 -7.58 -21.23 19.40
N LEU A 40 -6.31 -21.63 19.57
CA LEU A 40 -5.33 -20.88 20.34
C LEU A 40 -5.03 -19.52 19.70
N LEU A 41 -4.82 -19.47 18.38
CA LEU A 41 -4.64 -18.21 17.65
C LEU A 41 -5.88 -17.31 17.74
N GLY A 42 -7.08 -17.88 17.62
CA GLY A 42 -8.33 -17.16 17.80
C GLY A 42 -8.47 -16.59 19.21
N ALA A 43 -8.09 -17.34 20.24
CA ALA A 43 -8.08 -16.87 21.62
C ALA A 43 -7.06 -15.74 21.83
N LEU A 44 -5.84 -15.88 21.30
CA LEU A 44 -4.82 -14.84 21.35
C LEU A 44 -5.29 -13.55 20.65
N ALA A 45 -5.94 -13.67 19.49
CA ALA A 45 -6.52 -12.54 18.78
C ALA A 45 -7.58 -11.82 19.62
N LEU A 46 -8.45 -12.56 20.31
CA LEU A 46 -9.51 -12.00 21.14
C LEU A 46 -9.01 -11.41 22.47
N ILE A 47 -7.87 -11.88 22.97
CA ILE A 47 -7.16 -11.28 24.12
C ILE A 47 -6.44 -9.98 23.71
N GLY A 48 -6.41 -9.65 22.42
CA GLY A 48 -5.77 -8.43 21.90
C GLY A 48 -4.26 -8.61 21.72
N ALA A 49 -3.80 -9.82 21.41
CA ALA A 49 -2.40 -10.04 21.05
C ALA A 49 -2.01 -9.16 19.85
N PRO A 50 -0.75 -8.69 19.79
CA PRO A 50 -0.26 -7.92 18.65
C PRO A 50 -0.44 -8.68 17.34
N LEU A 51 -0.85 -7.99 16.29
CA LEU A 51 -1.19 -8.64 15.03
C LEU A 51 -0.01 -9.40 14.39
N PHE A 52 1.21 -8.86 14.48
CA PHE A 52 2.39 -9.56 13.97
C PHE A 52 2.57 -10.94 14.63
N ALA A 53 2.21 -11.09 15.91
CA ALA A 53 2.30 -12.36 16.62
C ALA A 53 1.22 -13.35 16.15
N ILE A 54 0.03 -12.84 15.84
CA ILE A 54 -1.07 -13.65 15.28
C ILE A 54 -0.69 -14.12 13.88
N MET A 55 -0.16 -13.24 13.04
CA MET A 55 0.18 -13.54 11.65
C MET A 55 1.40 -14.46 11.55
N GLY A 56 2.47 -14.16 12.30
CA GLY A 56 3.65 -15.02 12.37
C GLY A 56 3.33 -16.37 12.99
N GLY A 57 2.54 -16.40 14.06
CA GLY A 57 2.05 -17.63 14.66
C GLY A 57 1.18 -18.45 13.72
N ALA A 58 0.29 -17.80 12.95
CA ALA A 58 -0.53 -18.45 11.94
C ALA A 58 0.31 -19.07 10.82
N ALA A 59 1.27 -18.31 10.28
CA ALA A 59 2.19 -18.80 9.25
C ALA A 59 3.01 -20.00 9.75
N GLU A 60 3.55 -19.90 10.97
CA GLU A 60 4.35 -20.95 11.58
C GLU A 60 3.52 -22.22 11.85
N ILE A 61 2.34 -22.07 12.46
CA ILE A 61 1.42 -23.19 12.69
C ILE A 61 1.00 -23.83 11.37
N ALA A 62 0.75 -23.04 10.33
CA ALA A 62 0.32 -23.55 9.04
C ALA A 62 1.42 -24.37 8.35
N TRP A 63 2.70 -23.95 8.46
CA TRP A 63 3.84 -24.75 8.00
C TRP A 63 4.07 -26.00 8.87
N LEU A 64 3.99 -25.90 10.19
CA LEU A 64 4.19 -27.04 11.10
C LEU A 64 3.09 -28.10 11.00
N THR A 65 1.87 -27.69 10.67
CA THR A 65 0.72 -28.60 10.47
C THR A 65 0.52 -29.01 9.01
N HIS A 66 1.50 -28.69 8.15
CA HIS A 66 1.41 -28.98 6.73
C HIS A 66 1.30 -30.50 6.46
N PRO A 67 0.43 -30.96 5.54
CA PRO A 67 0.25 -32.39 5.26
C PRO A 67 1.53 -33.13 4.83
N ASN A 68 2.43 -32.44 4.14
CA ASN A 68 3.73 -32.97 3.71
C ASN A 68 4.79 -32.82 4.82
N PRO A 69 5.36 -33.91 5.35
CA PRO A 69 6.37 -33.86 6.41
C PRO A 69 7.62 -33.05 6.03
N ASP A 70 8.03 -33.08 4.76
CA ASP A 70 9.22 -32.35 4.27
C ASP A 70 9.05 -30.82 4.30
N GLN A 71 7.81 -30.34 4.39
CA GLN A 71 7.50 -28.90 4.45
C GLN A 71 7.32 -28.39 5.89
N GLN A 72 7.30 -29.28 6.90
CA GLN A 72 7.18 -28.96 8.32
C GLN A 72 8.49 -28.44 8.92
N VAL A 73 8.97 -27.29 8.43
CA VAL A 73 10.27 -26.73 8.81
C VAL A 73 10.12 -25.36 9.45
N LEU A 74 10.49 -25.26 10.73
CA LEU A 74 10.44 -24.02 11.52
C LEU A 74 11.25 -22.86 10.90
N ARG A 75 12.27 -23.19 10.09
CA ARG A 75 13.14 -22.21 9.43
C ARG A 75 12.44 -21.44 8.30
N ARG A 76 11.31 -21.92 7.76
CA ARG A 76 10.62 -21.29 6.62
C ARG A 76 10.24 -19.84 6.90
N LEU A 77 9.75 -19.55 8.11
CA LEU A 77 9.40 -18.19 8.52
C LEU A 77 10.59 -17.24 8.42
N ALA A 78 11.79 -17.69 8.82
CA ALA A 78 13.00 -16.89 8.74
C ALA A 78 13.43 -16.64 7.28
N SER A 79 13.32 -17.63 6.39
CA SER A 79 13.63 -17.43 4.97
C SER A 79 12.65 -16.50 4.26
N ASP A 80 11.38 -16.51 4.66
CA ASP A 80 10.36 -15.62 4.10
C ASP A 80 10.56 -14.17 4.55
N VAL A 81 10.94 -13.97 5.81
CA VAL A 81 11.14 -12.63 6.40
C VAL A 81 12.48 -12.03 5.96
N PHE A 82 13.57 -12.79 6.03
CA PHE A 82 14.91 -12.34 5.68
C PHE A 82 15.26 -12.57 4.20
N GLY A 83 14.29 -12.97 3.39
CA GLY A 83 14.47 -13.17 1.96
C GLY A 83 14.84 -11.87 1.24
N PRO A 84 15.57 -11.95 0.11
CA PRO A 84 16.06 -10.79 -0.63
C PRO A 84 14.93 -9.86 -1.10
N TYR A 85 13.74 -10.40 -1.38
CA TYR A 85 12.58 -9.62 -1.79
C TYR A 85 12.06 -8.67 -0.71
N PHE A 86 12.02 -9.11 0.56
CA PHE A 86 11.56 -8.26 1.66
C PHE A 86 12.68 -7.35 2.16
N ALA A 87 13.88 -7.89 2.35
CA ALA A 87 15.03 -7.14 2.86
C ALA A 87 15.49 -6.03 1.91
N GLY A 88 15.38 -6.23 0.60
CA GLY A 88 15.68 -5.22 -0.41
C GLY A 88 14.51 -4.27 -0.73
N SER A 89 13.37 -4.39 -0.04
CA SER A 89 12.18 -3.61 -0.36
C SER A 89 12.32 -2.14 0.06
N PRO A 90 12.09 -1.17 -0.85
CA PRO A 90 12.09 0.26 -0.54
C PRO A 90 11.11 0.66 0.58
N ILE A 91 10.12 -0.19 0.90
CA ILE A 91 9.12 0.01 1.96
C ILE A 91 9.78 0.21 3.32
N LEU A 92 10.82 -0.56 3.60
CA LEU A 92 11.50 -0.57 4.91
C LEU A 92 12.11 0.80 5.23
N THR A 93 12.45 1.57 4.21
CA THR A 93 12.96 2.95 4.34
C THR A 93 11.84 3.99 4.18
N THR A 94 10.94 3.77 3.22
CA THR A 94 9.89 4.73 2.84
C THR A 94 8.86 4.96 3.94
N ILE A 95 8.34 3.91 4.57
CA ILE A 95 7.31 4.03 5.61
C ILE A 95 7.83 4.83 6.82
N PRO A 96 9.00 4.52 7.41
CA PRO A 96 9.54 5.31 8.51
C PRO A 96 9.74 6.78 8.19
N LEU A 97 10.25 7.10 6.99
CA LEU A 97 10.55 8.48 6.59
C LEU A 97 9.28 9.29 6.38
N PHE A 98 8.28 8.77 5.67
CA PHE A 98 7.00 9.48 5.53
C PHE A 98 6.22 9.57 6.84
N THR A 99 6.25 8.52 7.66
CA THR A 99 5.66 8.56 9.00
C THR A 99 6.35 9.64 9.85
N PHE A 100 7.67 9.76 9.77
CA PHE A 100 8.42 10.81 10.44
C PHE A 100 8.02 12.20 9.93
N VAL A 101 7.90 12.42 8.62
CA VAL A 101 7.39 13.69 8.03
C VAL A 101 6.03 14.04 8.61
N GLY A 102 5.08 13.10 8.61
CA GLY A 102 3.74 13.32 9.15
C GLY A 102 3.76 13.70 10.64
N TYR A 103 4.59 13.04 11.45
CA TYR A 103 4.73 13.37 12.88
C TYR A 103 5.42 14.72 13.12
N VAL A 104 6.43 15.08 12.33
CA VAL A 104 7.08 16.40 12.39
C VAL A 104 6.06 17.51 12.09
N MET A 105 5.26 17.34 11.03
CA MET A 105 4.19 18.27 10.69
C MET A 105 3.11 18.30 11.78
N ALA A 106 2.78 17.17 12.41
CA ALA A 106 1.74 17.06 13.45
C ALA A 106 2.06 17.85 14.71
N GLU A 107 3.32 17.82 15.09
CA GLU A 107 3.83 18.41 16.33
C GLU A 107 4.31 19.85 16.13
N SER A 108 4.34 20.32 14.88
CA SER A 108 4.59 21.72 14.50
C SER A 108 3.28 22.54 14.48
N LYS A 109 3.36 23.82 14.10
CA LYS A 109 2.15 24.65 13.90
C LYS A 109 1.55 24.55 12.48
N THR A 110 1.91 23.50 11.74
CA THR A 110 1.37 23.19 10.42
C THR A 110 -0.17 23.08 10.44
N PRO A 111 -0.80 22.34 11.38
CA PRO A 111 -2.26 22.24 11.41
C PRO A 111 -2.95 23.59 11.56
N GLU A 112 -2.43 24.49 12.40
CA GLU A 112 -2.96 25.86 12.57
C GLU A 112 -2.84 26.68 11.30
N ARG A 113 -1.69 26.62 10.62
CA ARG A 113 -1.45 27.34 9.36
C ARG A 113 -2.35 26.83 8.24
N LEU A 114 -2.48 25.51 8.11
CA LEU A 114 -3.34 24.87 7.12
C LEU A 114 -4.81 25.25 7.34
N VAL A 115 -5.29 25.18 8.59
CA VAL A 115 -6.66 25.58 8.94
C VAL A 115 -6.88 27.07 8.70
N ARG A 116 -5.92 27.94 9.03
CA ARG A 116 -6.02 29.38 8.75
C ARG A 116 -6.09 29.66 7.26
N ALA A 117 -5.21 29.06 6.46
CA ALA A 117 -5.20 29.21 5.01
C ALA A 117 -6.53 28.75 4.41
N ALA A 118 -6.97 27.54 4.75
CA ALA A 118 -8.23 27.00 4.25
C ALA A 118 -9.45 27.83 4.72
N THR A 119 -9.46 28.35 5.95
CA THR A 119 -10.52 29.25 6.45
C THR A 119 -10.56 30.57 5.68
N ALA A 120 -9.41 31.14 5.35
CA ALA A 120 -9.37 32.38 4.57
C ALA A 120 -9.91 32.19 3.14
N TRP A 121 -9.70 31.01 2.53
CA TRP A 121 -10.20 30.69 1.19
C TRP A 121 -11.66 30.22 1.14
N LEU A 122 -12.13 29.49 2.16
CA LEU A 122 -13.42 28.79 2.13
C LEU A 122 -14.42 29.32 3.18
N GLY A 123 -14.01 30.19 4.09
CA GLY A 123 -14.83 30.71 5.20
C GLY A 123 -16.01 31.59 4.79
N TRP A 124 -16.08 31.99 3.52
CA TRP A 124 -17.20 32.74 2.94
C TRP A 124 -18.41 31.85 2.62
N MET A 125 -18.20 30.54 2.45
CA MET A 125 -19.27 29.61 2.13
C MET A 125 -20.05 29.18 3.39
N PRO A 126 -21.36 28.90 3.27
CA PRO A 126 -22.11 28.27 4.35
C PRO A 126 -21.50 26.90 4.68
N GLY A 127 -21.13 26.66 5.94
CA GLY A 127 -20.41 25.45 6.32
C GLY A 127 -18.89 25.50 6.07
N GLY A 128 -18.34 26.64 5.67
CA GLY A 128 -16.95 26.80 5.23
C GLY A 128 -15.92 26.22 6.22
N LEU A 129 -16.04 26.52 7.52
CA LEU A 129 -15.13 25.98 8.53
C LEU A 129 -15.18 24.45 8.62
N ALA A 130 -16.35 23.83 8.44
CA ALA A 130 -16.46 22.36 8.47
C ALA A 130 -15.81 21.72 7.23
N ILE A 131 -15.97 22.32 6.05
CA ILE A 131 -15.24 21.89 4.83
C ILE A 131 -13.74 22.03 5.03
N VAL A 132 -13.29 23.13 5.65
CA VAL A 132 -11.89 23.35 5.99
C VAL A 132 -11.37 22.27 6.93
N CYS A 133 -12.15 21.88 7.94
CA CYS A 133 -11.81 20.77 8.82
C CYS A 133 -11.64 19.46 8.04
N VAL A 134 -12.56 19.15 7.12
CA VAL A 134 -12.48 17.95 6.28
C VAL A 134 -11.21 17.94 5.44
N ILE A 135 -10.95 19.04 4.71
CA ILE A 135 -9.78 19.14 3.84
C ILE A 135 -8.48 19.12 4.65
N ALA A 136 -8.43 19.87 5.76
CA ALA A 136 -7.25 19.90 6.61
C ALA A 136 -6.96 18.53 7.22
N SER A 137 -7.99 17.82 7.71
CA SER A 137 -7.84 16.45 8.21
C SER A 137 -7.41 15.48 7.11
N ALA A 138 -7.99 15.55 5.90
CA ALA A 138 -7.62 14.68 4.80
C ALA A 138 -6.16 14.90 4.35
N VAL A 139 -5.74 16.15 4.16
CA VAL A 139 -4.35 16.52 3.83
C VAL A 139 -3.37 16.10 4.92
N PHE A 140 -3.79 16.15 6.19
CA PHE A 140 -2.94 15.74 7.29
C PHE A 140 -2.79 14.21 7.42
N THR A 141 -3.89 13.49 7.19
CA THR A 141 -3.90 12.03 7.12
C THR A 141 -3.08 11.51 5.95
N LEU A 142 -3.08 12.24 4.83
CA LEU A 142 -2.26 11.93 3.66
C LEU A 142 -0.77 11.80 4.04
N PHE A 143 -0.24 12.69 4.88
CA PHE A 143 1.16 12.65 5.33
C PHE A 143 1.43 11.63 6.44
N THR A 144 0.53 11.55 7.42
CA THR A 144 0.74 10.66 8.56
C THR A 144 0.48 9.20 8.22
N GLY A 145 -0.30 8.92 7.17
CA GLY A 145 -0.81 7.59 6.83
C GLY A 145 -1.68 6.96 7.93
N GLY A 146 -1.98 7.73 9.00
CA GLY A 146 -2.53 7.23 10.24
C GLY A 146 -3.69 8.09 10.68
N SER A 147 -4.90 7.61 10.41
CA SER A 147 -6.15 8.29 10.79
C SER A 147 -6.20 8.65 12.29
N GLY A 148 -5.67 7.77 13.15
CA GLY A 148 -5.57 8.01 14.59
C GLY A 148 -4.68 9.20 14.98
N VAL A 149 -3.54 9.35 14.29
CA VAL A 149 -2.59 10.46 14.54
C VAL A 149 -3.24 11.78 14.20
N THR A 150 -3.97 11.86 13.08
CA THR A 150 -4.74 13.05 12.69
C THR A 150 -5.78 13.43 13.73
N ILE A 151 -6.51 12.46 14.31
CA ILE A 151 -7.51 12.73 15.36
C ILE A 151 -6.83 13.32 16.61
N ILE A 152 -5.68 12.78 17.01
CA ILE A 152 -4.95 13.24 18.19
C ILE A 152 -4.35 14.64 17.98
N ALA A 153 -3.68 14.84 16.86
CA ALA A 153 -2.96 16.08 16.54
C ALA A 153 -3.92 17.20 16.13
N VAL A 154 -4.64 16.98 15.02
CA VAL A 154 -5.47 18.02 14.38
C VAL A 154 -6.83 18.12 15.06
N GLY A 155 -7.41 16.98 15.48
CA GLY A 155 -8.74 16.97 16.08
C GLY A 155 -8.86 17.78 17.37
N GLY A 156 -7.79 17.84 18.17
CA GLY A 156 -7.73 18.65 19.39
C GLY A 156 -7.83 20.17 19.13
N LEU A 157 -7.39 20.63 17.96
CA LEU A 157 -7.50 22.02 17.52
C LEU A 157 -8.85 22.29 16.86
N LEU A 158 -9.30 21.37 15.99
CA LEU A 158 -10.50 21.55 15.18
C LEU A 158 -11.80 21.50 15.99
N LEU A 159 -11.89 20.59 16.97
CA LEU A 159 -13.10 20.45 17.78
C LEU A 159 -13.45 21.74 18.54
N PRO A 160 -12.53 22.38 19.29
CA PRO A 160 -12.79 23.68 19.91
C PRO A 160 -13.11 24.79 18.90
N ALA A 161 -12.46 24.81 17.73
CA ALA A 161 -12.71 25.81 16.70
C ALA A 161 -14.15 25.72 16.15
N LEU A 162 -14.60 24.52 15.79
CA LEU A 162 -15.98 24.27 15.34
C LEU A 162 -17.00 24.67 16.40
N ARG A 163 -16.75 24.33 17.67
CA ARG A 163 -17.64 24.71 18.78
C ARG A 163 -17.73 26.22 18.96
N LYS A 164 -16.61 26.94 18.88
CA LYS A 164 -16.58 28.42 18.98
C LYS A 164 -17.33 29.10 17.83
N SER A 165 -17.33 28.49 16.65
CA SER A 165 -18.07 28.99 15.48
C SER A 165 -19.57 28.66 15.50
N GLY A 166 -20.05 27.95 16.53
CA GLY A 166 -21.48 27.68 16.73
C GLY A 166 -21.95 26.31 16.25
N TYR A 167 -21.07 25.44 15.77
CA TYR A 167 -21.47 24.09 15.37
C TYR A 167 -21.91 23.25 16.58
N SER A 168 -22.91 22.39 16.36
CA SER A 168 -23.33 21.44 17.39
C SER A 168 -22.19 20.49 17.78
N GLU A 169 -22.18 20.10 19.06
CA GLU A 169 -21.13 19.23 19.58
C GLU A 169 -21.12 17.86 18.87
N LYS A 170 -22.31 17.32 18.59
CA LYS A 170 -22.46 16.06 17.87
C LYS A 170 -21.86 16.15 16.47
N PHE A 171 -22.21 17.18 15.69
CA PHE A 171 -21.64 17.35 14.37
C PHE A 171 -20.11 17.50 14.43
N SER A 172 -19.60 18.34 15.34
CA SER A 172 -18.17 18.61 15.46
C SER A 172 -17.37 17.36 15.84
N LEU A 173 -17.87 16.57 16.81
CA LEU A 173 -17.23 15.31 17.22
C LEU A 173 -17.22 14.29 16.09
N GLY A 174 -18.35 14.10 15.40
CA GLY A 174 -18.43 13.15 14.29
C GLY A 174 -17.55 13.55 13.11
N LEU A 175 -17.53 14.84 12.77
CA LEU A 175 -16.71 15.37 11.68
C LEU A 175 -15.22 15.15 11.93
N VAL A 176 -14.75 15.45 13.15
CA VAL A 176 -13.34 15.27 13.51
C VAL A 176 -12.95 13.80 13.63
N THR A 177 -13.87 12.95 14.09
CA THR A 177 -13.62 11.50 14.22
C THR A 177 -13.52 10.81 12.87
N THR A 178 -14.45 11.10 11.95
CA THR A 178 -14.45 10.48 10.62
C THR A 178 -13.56 11.23 9.62
N GLY A 179 -13.36 12.54 9.79
CA GLY A 179 -12.47 13.34 8.94
C GLY A 179 -11.01 12.86 8.98
N GLY A 180 -10.60 12.22 10.08
CA GLY A 180 -9.29 11.59 10.21
C GLY A 180 -9.03 10.48 9.20
N SER A 181 -10.04 9.77 8.67
CA SER A 181 -9.80 8.70 7.70
C SER A 181 -9.83 9.15 6.25
N LEU A 182 -10.43 10.30 5.92
CA LEU A 182 -10.66 10.75 4.54
C LEU A 182 -9.39 11.02 3.71
N GLY A 183 -8.23 11.08 4.35
CA GLY A 183 -6.96 11.27 3.65
C GLY A 183 -6.35 9.98 3.11
N LEU A 184 -6.91 8.81 3.42
CA LEU A 184 -6.37 7.54 2.95
C LEU A 184 -6.64 7.35 1.45
N LEU A 185 -7.75 7.92 0.94
CA LEU A 185 -8.13 7.96 -0.47
C LEU A 185 -7.68 9.26 -1.18
N LEU A 186 -6.62 9.92 -0.71
CA LEU A 186 -6.00 11.02 -1.44
C LEU A 186 -4.79 10.54 -2.26
N PRO A 187 -4.48 11.20 -3.40
CA PRO A 187 -3.26 10.91 -4.14
C PRO A 187 -2.04 11.04 -3.23
N TRP A 188 -1.08 10.12 -3.37
CA TRP A 188 0.15 10.03 -2.58
C TRP A 188 0.00 9.46 -1.17
N ALA A 189 -1.17 8.94 -0.80
CA ALA A 189 -1.37 8.34 0.51
C ALA A 189 -0.58 7.05 0.69
N LEU A 190 0.00 6.88 1.87
CA LEU A 190 0.80 5.70 2.23
C LEU A 190 0.06 4.36 2.07
N PRO A 191 -1.24 4.23 2.40
CA PRO A 191 -1.97 2.98 2.15
C PRO A 191 -2.00 2.59 0.66
N LEU A 192 -2.13 3.57 -0.24
CA LEU A 192 -2.12 3.32 -1.69
C LEU A 192 -0.74 2.92 -2.18
N LEU A 193 0.32 3.45 -1.58
CA LEU A 193 1.68 3.01 -1.85
C LEU A 193 1.85 1.52 -1.47
N VAL A 194 1.41 1.14 -0.27
CA VAL A 194 1.48 -0.26 0.18
C VAL A 194 0.67 -1.17 -0.74
N TYR A 195 -0.53 -0.76 -1.16
CA TYR A 195 -1.31 -1.50 -2.15
C TYR A 195 -0.58 -1.66 -3.49
N ALA A 196 -0.04 -0.58 -4.05
CA ALA A 196 0.67 -0.59 -5.32
C ALA A 196 1.85 -1.55 -5.29
N MET A 197 2.55 -1.61 -4.15
CA MET A 197 3.71 -2.49 -4.00
C MET A 197 3.34 -3.97 -3.87
N ILE A 198 2.29 -4.30 -3.11
CA ILE A 198 1.81 -5.70 -3.01
C ILE A 198 1.34 -6.19 -4.38
N THR A 199 0.64 -5.33 -5.13
CA THR A 199 0.10 -5.66 -6.45
C THR A 199 1.12 -5.53 -7.58
N GLY A 200 2.29 -4.95 -7.31
CA GLY A 200 3.31 -4.67 -8.31
C GLY A 200 2.90 -3.65 -9.38
N LEU A 201 1.90 -2.82 -9.10
CA LEU A 201 1.41 -1.76 -9.99
C LEU A 201 2.28 -0.51 -9.87
N ASP A 202 2.32 0.28 -10.95
CA ASP A 202 2.94 1.60 -10.90
C ASP A 202 2.15 2.52 -9.94
N PHE A 203 2.82 2.98 -8.89
CA PHE A 203 2.27 3.91 -7.91
C PHE A 203 1.75 5.21 -8.54
N GLN A 204 2.34 5.70 -9.63
CA GLN A 204 1.85 6.86 -10.37
C GLN A 204 0.46 6.62 -10.96
N LEU A 205 0.22 5.44 -11.51
CA LEU A 205 -1.08 5.09 -12.10
C LEU A 205 -2.14 4.93 -11.01
N VAL A 206 -1.78 4.30 -9.88
CA VAL A 206 -2.67 4.21 -8.70
C VAL A 206 -3.04 5.61 -8.19
N ASN A 207 -2.07 6.53 -8.10
CA ASN A 207 -2.33 7.91 -7.69
C ASN A 207 -3.27 8.65 -8.64
N LYS A 208 -3.14 8.45 -9.96
CA LYS A 208 -4.07 9.03 -10.94
C LYS A 208 -5.48 8.48 -10.77
N ALA A 209 -5.63 7.16 -10.60
CA ALA A 209 -6.92 6.49 -10.48
C ALA A 209 -7.75 7.01 -9.30
N VAL A 210 -7.09 7.39 -8.20
CA VAL A 210 -7.72 7.79 -6.95
C VAL A 210 -8.26 9.22 -6.97
N ILE A 211 -7.75 10.10 -7.84
CA ILE A 211 -8.11 11.53 -7.86
C ILE A 211 -9.63 11.73 -7.92
N LEU A 212 -10.30 11.04 -8.84
CA LEU A 212 -11.74 11.19 -9.05
C LEU A 212 -12.57 10.59 -7.89
N PRO A 213 -12.35 9.33 -7.45
CA PRO A 213 -13.00 8.79 -6.27
C PRO A 213 -12.79 9.63 -5.01
N GLY A 214 -11.55 10.05 -4.72
CA GLY A 214 -11.24 10.87 -3.55
C GLY A 214 -11.97 12.22 -3.59
N ALA A 215 -12.03 12.86 -4.76
CA ALA A 215 -12.80 14.09 -4.95
C ALA A 215 -14.32 13.88 -4.73
N ILE A 216 -14.88 12.74 -5.12
CA ILE A 216 -16.29 12.40 -4.87
C ILE A 216 -16.56 12.24 -3.38
N VAL A 217 -15.70 11.51 -2.64
CA VAL A 217 -15.85 11.35 -1.19
C VAL A 217 -15.77 12.71 -0.48
N LEU A 218 -14.77 13.52 -0.80
CA LEU A 218 -14.65 14.88 -0.27
C LEU A 218 -15.87 15.75 -0.64
N GLY A 219 -16.39 15.59 -1.87
CA GLY A 219 -17.59 16.27 -2.34
C GLY A 219 -18.83 15.91 -1.52
N PHE A 220 -19.06 14.63 -1.21
CA PHE A 220 -20.17 14.21 -0.37
C PHE A 220 -20.07 14.77 1.05
N PHE A 221 -18.87 14.77 1.64
CA PHE A 221 -18.64 15.41 2.94
C PHE A 221 -18.85 16.92 2.88
N ALA A 222 -18.40 17.58 1.81
CA ALA A 222 -18.60 19.01 1.62
C ALA A 222 -20.09 19.37 1.51
N VAL A 223 -20.88 18.61 0.74
CA VAL A 223 -22.34 18.78 0.64
C VAL A 223 -23.00 18.64 2.01
N TYR A 224 -22.61 17.64 2.79
CA TYR A 224 -23.14 17.47 4.15
C TYR A 224 -22.74 18.61 5.09
N CYS A 225 -21.50 19.10 5.00
CA CYS A 225 -21.04 20.26 5.78
C CYS A 225 -21.82 21.55 5.42
N VAL A 226 -22.10 21.77 4.13
CA VAL A 226 -22.93 22.89 3.66
C VAL A 226 -24.35 22.76 4.19
N TYR A 227 -24.95 21.57 4.07
CA TYR A 227 -26.29 21.29 4.58
C TYR A 227 -26.39 21.65 6.07
N VAL A 228 -25.49 21.11 6.90
CA VAL A 228 -25.45 21.40 8.34
C VAL A 228 -25.22 22.89 8.60
N GLY A 229 -24.28 23.51 7.88
CA GLY A 229 -23.98 24.94 8.01
C GLY A 229 -25.16 25.86 7.69
N ILE A 230 -26.04 25.46 6.76
CA ILE A 230 -27.29 26.17 6.45
C ILE A 230 -28.33 25.95 7.55
N THR A 231 -28.55 24.70 7.99
CA THR A 231 -29.54 24.39 9.03
C THR A 231 -29.19 24.99 10.39
N GLU A 232 -27.92 24.98 10.79
CA GLU A 232 -27.45 25.54 12.07
C GLU A 232 -27.21 27.07 11.99
N LYS A 233 -27.45 27.69 10.83
CA LYS A 233 -27.29 29.14 10.57
C LYS A 233 -25.93 29.68 11.05
N ILE A 234 -24.86 28.95 10.73
CA ILE A 234 -23.50 29.30 11.16
C ILE A 234 -23.09 30.65 10.55
N PRO A 235 -22.51 31.58 11.35
CA PRO A 235 -22.07 32.88 10.87
C PRO A 235 -20.98 32.73 9.80
N ARG A 236 -21.14 33.46 8.69
CA ARG A 236 -20.21 33.46 7.56
C ARG A 236 -19.17 34.56 7.73
N GLN A 237 -17.92 34.27 7.39
CA GLN A 237 -16.88 35.31 7.32
C GLN A 237 -16.96 36.00 5.96
N LYS A 238 -16.67 37.30 5.92
CA LYS A 238 -16.52 37.99 4.64
C LYS A 238 -15.21 37.54 4.00
N PHE A 239 -15.23 37.26 2.70
CA PHE A 239 -14.02 36.93 1.97
C PHE A 239 -13.10 38.16 1.93
N ASP A 240 -11.91 38.02 2.47
CA ASP A 240 -10.85 39.02 2.37
C ASP A 240 -9.69 38.42 1.58
N LEU A 241 -9.54 38.89 0.33
CA LEU A 241 -8.49 38.43 -0.58
C LEU A 241 -7.08 38.72 -0.02
N LYS A 242 -6.92 39.78 0.78
CA LYS A 242 -5.63 40.13 1.38
C LYS A 242 -5.24 39.14 2.46
N GLU A 243 -6.18 38.78 3.33
CA GLU A 243 -5.95 37.73 4.35
C GLU A 243 -5.76 36.36 3.68
N ALA A 244 -6.52 36.04 2.63
CA ALA A 244 -6.37 34.77 1.89
C ALA A 244 -4.96 34.62 1.29
N LEU A 245 -4.43 35.68 0.69
CA LEU A 245 -3.09 35.66 0.11
C LEU A 245 -2.00 35.64 1.20
N GLN A 246 -2.19 36.37 2.31
CA GLN A 246 -1.26 36.34 3.44
C GLN A 246 -1.22 34.97 4.12
N ALA A 247 -2.37 34.34 4.33
CA ALA A 247 -2.46 33.01 4.92
C ALA A 247 -1.84 31.95 4.00
N PHE A 248 -2.06 32.05 2.68
CA PHE A 248 -1.41 31.19 1.70
C PHE A 248 0.12 31.38 1.67
N TRP A 249 0.59 32.63 1.77
CA TRP A 249 2.02 32.94 1.83
C TRP A 249 2.69 32.42 3.11
N ALA A 250 1.95 32.38 4.22
CA ALA A 250 2.42 31.79 5.47
C ALA A 250 2.54 30.25 5.37
N PHE A 251 1.79 29.60 4.48
CA PHE A 251 1.74 28.15 4.25
C PHE A 251 2.67 27.67 3.10
N LYS A 252 3.34 28.58 2.40
CA LYS A 252 4.08 28.28 1.16
C LYS A 252 5.18 27.22 1.31
N TRP A 253 5.84 27.14 2.46
CA TRP A 253 6.93 26.17 2.67
C TRP A 253 6.38 24.76 2.92
N GLU A 254 5.22 24.64 3.54
CA GLU A 254 4.51 23.37 3.68
C GLU A 254 3.97 22.87 2.33
N LEU A 255 3.51 23.78 1.45
CA LEU A 255 3.21 23.41 0.06
C LEU A 255 4.45 22.93 -0.70
N GLY A 256 5.63 23.41 -0.31
CA GLY A 256 6.90 22.95 -0.84
C GLY A 256 7.13 21.46 -0.63
N VAL A 257 6.55 20.85 0.42
CA VAL A 257 6.63 19.40 0.69
C VAL A 257 5.96 18.63 -0.44
N PHE A 258 4.75 19.04 -0.85
CA PHE A 258 4.04 18.45 -1.98
C PHE A 258 4.71 18.73 -3.32
N ALA A 259 5.17 19.97 -3.53
CA ALA A 259 5.86 20.34 -4.75
C ALA A 259 7.14 19.51 -4.93
N LEU A 260 7.94 19.36 -3.87
CA LEU A 260 9.15 18.56 -3.88
C LEU A 260 8.84 17.10 -4.18
N LEU A 261 7.84 16.51 -3.51
CA LEU A 261 7.44 15.12 -3.76
C LEU A 261 6.99 14.90 -5.21
N ILE A 262 6.12 15.78 -5.74
CA ILE A 262 5.62 15.66 -7.11
C ILE A 262 6.75 15.86 -8.12
N VAL A 263 7.61 16.86 -7.92
CA VAL A 263 8.72 17.14 -8.84
C VAL A 263 9.69 15.98 -8.84
N SER A 264 10.20 15.55 -7.67
CA SER A 264 11.18 14.47 -7.57
C SER A 264 10.74 13.19 -8.27
N ILE A 265 9.46 12.82 -8.11
CA ILE A 265 8.92 11.59 -8.70
C ILE A 265 8.59 11.77 -10.19
N LYS A 266 8.04 12.91 -10.60
CA LYS A 266 7.72 13.15 -12.02
C LYS A 266 8.94 13.33 -12.90
N THR A 267 10.00 13.96 -12.39
CA THR A 267 11.24 14.14 -13.13
C THR A 267 12.11 12.89 -13.12
N GLN A 268 11.69 11.83 -12.41
CA GLN A 268 12.44 10.59 -12.21
C GLN A 268 13.87 10.83 -11.68
N LEU A 269 14.06 11.96 -10.96
CA LEU A 269 15.35 12.31 -10.36
C LEU A 269 15.63 11.49 -9.11
N ALA A 270 14.59 11.00 -8.45
CA ALA A 270 14.68 10.22 -7.23
C ALA A 270 13.64 9.10 -7.25
N GLN A 271 14.02 7.93 -6.72
CA GLN A 271 13.06 6.85 -6.41
C GLN A 271 12.17 7.24 -5.21
N ILE A 272 11.14 6.44 -4.91
CA ILE A 272 10.13 6.78 -3.91
C ILE A 272 10.74 6.93 -2.50
N ASP A 273 11.69 6.08 -2.16
CA ASP A 273 12.44 6.07 -0.90
C ASP A 273 13.43 7.23 -0.80
N GLU A 274 14.15 7.54 -1.88
CA GLU A 274 15.02 8.72 -1.97
C GLU A 274 14.20 10.02 -1.87
N ALA A 275 13.05 10.08 -2.54
CA ALA A 275 12.11 11.19 -2.45
C ALA A 275 11.57 11.34 -1.01
N ALA A 276 11.25 10.24 -0.32
CA ALA A 276 10.87 10.27 1.08
C ALA A 276 11.99 10.85 1.97
N GLY A 277 13.25 10.50 1.70
CA GLY A 277 14.42 11.06 2.38
C GLY A 277 14.59 12.56 2.15
N LEU A 278 14.47 13.02 0.91
CA LEU A 278 14.51 14.44 0.55
C LEU A 278 13.38 15.23 1.22
N VAL A 279 12.16 14.70 1.20
CA VAL A 279 10.99 15.31 1.83
C VAL A 279 11.14 15.35 3.36
N ALA A 280 11.68 14.31 3.98
CA ALA A 280 11.98 14.28 5.40
C ALA A 280 13.02 15.33 5.79
N ALA A 281 14.13 15.43 5.05
CA ALA A 281 15.16 16.42 5.28
C ALA A 281 14.63 17.84 5.10
N TYR A 282 13.85 18.08 4.04
CA TYR A 282 13.22 19.37 3.75
C TYR A 282 12.23 19.79 4.84
N THR A 283 11.32 18.90 5.23
CA THR A 283 10.31 19.17 6.27
C THR A 283 11.00 19.48 7.61
N PHE A 284 12.00 18.69 7.99
CA PHE A 284 12.79 18.94 9.18
C PHE A 284 13.49 20.31 9.13
N ALA A 285 14.11 20.65 8.00
CA ALA A 285 14.80 21.92 7.82
C ALA A 285 13.86 23.13 7.96
N ILE A 286 12.67 23.06 7.38
CA ILE A 286 11.68 24.13 7.45
C ILE A 286 11.18 24.31 8.89
N GLU A 287 10.77 23.24 9.56
CA GLU A 287 10.15 23.34 10.89
C GLU A 287 11.15 23.77 11.97
N VAL A 288 12.43 23.42 11.80
CA VAL A 288 13.50 23.77 12.75
C VAL A 288 14.11 25.13 12.46
N TRP A 289 14.49 25.42 11.20
CA TRP A 289 15.25 26.64 10.89
C TRP A 289 14.40 27.80 10.39
N ILE A 290 13.35 27.53 9.61
CA ILE A 290 12.51 28.57 8.99
C ILE A 290 11.38 28.99 9.92
N TYR A 291 10.46 28.08 10.24
CA TYR A 291 9.33 28.37 11.14
C TYR A 291 9.76 28.38 12.61
N LYS A 292 10.80 27.63 12.96
CA LYS A 292 11.31 27.50 14.34
C LYS A 292 10.20 27.05 15.31
N ASP A 293 9.30 26.20 14.84
CA ASP A 293 8.24 25.64 15.66
C ASP A 293 8.75 24.52 16.57
N LEU A 294 9.82 23.83 16.15
CA LEU A 294 10.38 22.68 16.85
C LEU A 294 11.79 22.96 17.38
N THR A 295 12.07 22.48 18.59
CA THR A 295 13.41 22.54 19.19
C THR A 295 14.14 21.21 19.05
N ILE A 296 15.27 21.19 18.34
CA ILE A 296 16.09 19.98 18.07
C ILE A 296 16.33 19.13 19.34
N LYS A 297 16.66 19.77 20.47
CA LYS A 297 17.07 19.05 21.68
C LYS A 297 15.96 18.29 22.40
N LYS A 298 14.71 18.75 22.31
CA LYS A 298 13.58 18.19 23.08
C LYS A 298 12.56 17.49 22.19
N ASP A 299 12.21 18.12 21.08
CA ASP A 299 11.10 17.65 20.25
C ASP A 299 11.54 16.57 19.29
N LEU A 300 12.76 16.63 18.74
CA LEU A 300 13.22 15.64 17.76
C LEU A 300 13.25 14.22 18.33
N VAL A 301 13.79 14.03 19.54
CA VAL A 301 13.85 12.70 20.16
C VAL A 301 12.45 12.18 20.50
N ARG A 302 11.53 13.06 20.92
CA ARG A 302 10.14 12.69 21.20
C ARG A 302 9.42 12.27 19.93
N ILE A 303 9.52 13.09 18.89
CA ILE A 303 8.89 12.88 17.58
C ILE A 303 9.44 11.60 16.94
N ALA A 304 10.77 11.44 16.90
CA ALA A 304 11.43 10.26 16.36
C ALA A 304 11.02 8.99 17.11
N LYS A 305 10.94 9.00 18.45
CA LYS A 305 10.47 7.84 19.21
C LYS A 305 9.02 7.48 18.86
N GLY A 306 8.15 8.48 18.75
CA GLY A 306 6.74 8.28 18.39
C GLY A 306 6.57 7.72 16.98
N SER A 307 7.24 8.32 15.99
CA SER A 307 7.13 7.88 14.59
C SER A 307 7.80 6.53 14.35
N MET A 308 8.98 6.28 14.96
CA MET A 308 9.69 5.01 14.80
C MET A 308 8.97 3.86 15.52
N ALA A 309 8.26 4.11 16.63
CA ALA A 309 7.44 3.09 17.26
C ALA A 309 6.29 2.63 16.35
N LEU A 310 5.58 3.57 15.72
CA LEU A 310 4.53 3.24 14.75
C LEU A 310 5.11 2.51 13.54
N SER A 311 6.20 3.04 12.98
CA SER A 311 6.83 2.47 11.78
C SER A 311 7.41 1.08 12.05
N GLY A 312 8.02 0.86 13.21
CA GLY A 312 8.53 -0.45 13.64
C GLY A 312 7.42 -1.47 13.82
N ALA A 313 6.27 -1.07 14.36
CA ALA A 313 5.10 -1.94 14.43
C ALA A 313 4.62 -2.35 13.02
N VAL A 314 4.56 -1.40 12.07
CA VAL A 314 4.18 -1.67 10.68
C VAL A 314 5.20 -2.60 10.00
N ILE A 315 6.50 -2.40 10.19
CA ILE A 315 7.56 -3.27 9.63
C ILE A 315 7.47 -4.70 10.19
N LEU A 316 7.22 -4.85 11.50
CA LEU A 316 7.04 -6.18 12.11
C LEU A 316 5.82 -6.90 11.55
N ILE A 317 4.72 -6.18 11.35
CA ILE A 317 3.52 -6.73 10.72
C ILE A 317 3.83 -7.13 9.27
N LEU A 318 4.48 -6.26 8.51
CA LEU A 318 4.91 -6.50 7.13
C LEU A 318 5.75 -7.78 7.00
N ALA A 319 6.72 -7.96 7.89
CA ALA A 319 7.58 -9.14 7.93
C ALA A 319 6.76 -10.42 8.12
N MET A 320 5.91 -10.44 9.16
CA MET A 320 5.07 -11.61 9.46
C MET A 320 3.97 -11.84 8.43
N ALA A 321 3.48 -10.77 7.78
CA ALA A 321 2.55 -10.83 6.66
C ALA A 321 3.17 -11.52 5.46
N ASN A 322 4.39 -11.14 5.10
CA ASN A 322 5.09 -11.74 3.98
C ASN A 322 5.20 -13.27 4.15
N ALA A 323 5.52 -13.73 5.36
CA ALA A 323 5.57 -15.15 5.66
C ALA A 323 4.22 -15.86 5.54
N LEU A 324 3.13 -15.24 6.02
CA LEU A 324 1.79 -15.79 5.85
C LEU A 324 1.36 -15.81 4.37
N ILE A 325 1.69 -14.77 3.61
CA ILE A 325 1.35 -14.65 2.19
C ILE A 325 2.07 -15.73 1.37
N ASN A 326 3.35 -15.99 1.65
CA ASN A 326 4.10 -17.05 0.97
C ASN A 326 3.43 -18.42 1.20
N TYR A 327 3.02 -18.73 2.44
CA TYR A 327 2.25 -19.95 2.71
C TYR A 327 0.94 -20.01 1.92
N VAL A 328 0.15 -18.93 1.97
CA VAL A 328 -1.16 -18.84 1.28
C VAL A 328 -1.01 -18.99 -0.24
N GLY A 329 0.06 -18.43 -0.79
CA GLY A 329 0.43 -18.52 -2.21
C GLY A 329 0.82 -19.95 -2.61
N ASP A 330 1.72 -20.56 -1.86
CA ASP A 330 2.23 -21.93 -2.08
C ASP A 330 1.10 -22.96 -2.02
N GLU A 331 0.18 -22.82 -1.06
CA GLU A 331 -0.94 -23.75 -0.88
C GLU A 331 -2.15 -23.49 -1.80
N HIS A 332 -2.05 -22.46 -2.65
CA HIS A 332 -3.13 -21.99 -3.53
C HIS A 332 -4.47 -21.85 -2.79
N LEU A 333 -4.41 -21.40 -1.53
CA LEU A 333 -5.58 -21.31 -0.66
C LEU A 333 -6.71 -20.44 -1.25
N PRO A 334 -6.41 -19.30 -1.91
CA PRO A 334 -7.46 -18.51 -2.55
C PRO A 334 -8.26 -19.27 -3.62
N ASN A 335 -7.61 -20.17 -4.38
CA ASN A 335 -8.27 -20.97 -5.41
C ASN A 335 -9.23 -22.00 -4.79
N LYS A 336 -8.83 -22.65 -3.70
CA LYS A 336 -9.69 -23.60 -2.95
C LYS A 336 -10.95 -22.91 -2.40
N VAL A 337 -10.81 -21.68 -1.91
CA VAL A 337 -11.94 -20.89 -1.41
C VAL A 337 -12.83 -20.41 -2.55
N LEU A 338 -12.26 -19.98 -3.68
CA LEU A 338 -13.00 -19.64 -4.90
C LEU A 338 -13.85 -20.83 -5.37
N ASP A 339 -13.28 -22.02 -5.48
CA ASP A 339 -14.00 -23.23 -5.88
C ASP A 339 -15.16 -23.56 -4.92
N ALA A 340 -14.95 -23.39 -3.61
CA ALA A 340 -16.01 -23.56 -2.62
C ALA A 340 -17.13 -22.52 -2.80
N MET A 341 -16.78 -21.27 -3.07
CA MET A 341 -17.73 -20.18 -3.29
C MET A 341 -18.57 -20.41 -4.55
N LEU A 342 -17.93 -20.85 -5.65
CA LEU A 342 -18.60 -21.16 -6.91
C LEU A 342 -19.56 -22.36 -6.76
N LYS A 343 -19.20 -23.38 -5.96
CA LYS A 343 -20.09 -24.51 -5.66
C LYS A 343 -21.36 -24.10 -4.90
N VAL A 344 -21.30 -23.05 -4.09
CA VAL A 344 -22.46 -22.50 -3.35
C VAL A 344 -23.36 -21.65 -4.26
N GLY A 345 -22.93 -21.34 -5.50
CA GLY A 345 -23.70 -20.60 -6.48
C GLY A 345 -23.46 -19.09 -6.49
N PHE A 346 -22.31 -18.62 -5.97
CA PHE A 346 -21.88 -17.23 -6.10
C PHE A 346 -21.21 -16.99 -7.46
N ASP A 347 -21.98 -16.98 -8.53
CA ASP A 347 -21.51 -16.83 -9.91
C ASP A 347 -21.53 -15.38 -10.42
N LYS A 348 -22.23 -14.48 -9.72
CA LYS A 348 -22.46 -13.10 -10.19
C LYS A 348 -21.53 -12.09 -9.51
N THR A 349 -20.95 -11.20 -10.32
CA THR A 349 -20.05 -10.11 -9.87
C THR A 349 -20.65 -9.27 -8.74
N TRP A 350 -21.94 -8.92 -8.79
CA TRP A 350 -22.56 -8.09 -7.75
C TRP A 350 -22.62 -8.79 -6.38
N GLN A 351 -22.80 -10.12 -6.35
CA GLN A 351 -22.83 -10.89 -5.12
C GLN A 351 -21.42 -10.93 -4.50
N PHE A 352 -20.41 -11.17 -5.34
CA PHE A 352 -19.02 -11.12 -4.92
C PHE A 352 -18.66 -9.75 -4.34
N LEU A 353 -19.03 -8.66 -5.01
CA LEU A 353 -18.76 -7.31 -4.52
C LEU A 353 -19.38 -7.08 -3.13
N ILE A 354 -20.63 -7.51 -2.88
CA ILE A 354 -21.25 -7.36 -1.55
C ILE A 354 -20.51 -8.17 -0.49
N VAL A 355 -20.21 -9.44 -0.76
CA VAL A 355 -19.49 -10.31 0.18
C VAL A 355 -18.10 -9.75 0.47
N MET A 356 -17.40 -9.29 -0.56
CA MET A 356 -16.08 -8.67 -0.45
C MET A 356 -16.13 -7.40 0.38
N ASN A 357 -17.06 -6.47 0.13
CA ASN A 357 -17.21 -5.26 0.95
C ASN A 357 -17.51 -5.60 2.41
N LEU A 358 -18.39 -6.57 2.68
CA LEU A 358 -18.71 -6.98 4.05
C LEU A 358 -17.48 -7.60 4.74
N PHE A 359 -16.75 -8.46 4.02
CA PHE A 359 -15.51 -9.04 4.51
C PHE A 359 -14.47 -7.97 4.83
N LEU A 360 -14.23 -7.02 3.91
CA LEU A 360 -13.29 -5.91 4.09
C LEU A 360 -13.71 -4.97 5.22
N LEU A 361 -15.01 -4.73 5.39
CA LEU A 361 -15.54 -3.93 6.50
C LEU A 361 -15.26 -4.59 7.84
N VAL A 362 -15.51 -5.90 7.98
CA VAL A 362 -15.22 -6.66 9.20
C VAL A 362 -13.73 -6.67 9.49
N LEU A 363 -12.91 -6.89 8.46
CA LEU A 363 -11.47 -6.95 8.59
C LEU A 363 -10.89 -5.58 9.00
N GLY A 364 -11.33 -4.50 8.37
CA GLY A 364 -10.92 -3.13 8.69
C GLY A 364 -11.43 -2.63 10.05
N MET A 365 -12.46 -3.26 10.63
CA MET A 365 -12.90 -2.95 11.99
C MET A 365 -11.94 -3.51 13.05
N ILE A 366 -11.23 -4.60 12.73
CA ILE A 366 -10.37 -5.32 13.67
C ILE A 366 -8.90 -4.90 13.50
N MET A 367 -8.49 -4.63 12.26
CA MET A 367 -7.10 -4.39 11.89
C MET A 367 -6.86 -2.93 11.53
N ASP A 368 -5.65 -2.43 11.78
CA ASP A 368 -5.21 -1.14 11.24
C ASP A 368 -5.02 -1.23 9.71
N GLY A 369 -4.98 -0.07 9.05
CA GLY A 369 -5.12 -0.01 7.58
C GLY A 369 -4.00 -0.68 6.82
N PHE A 370 -2.76 -0.54 7.29
CA PHE A 370 -1.60 -1.15 6.65
C PHE A 370 -1.68 -2.67 6.76
N SER A 371 -1.92 -3.16 7.97
CA SER A 371 -2.13 -4.57 8.24
C SER A 371 -3.25 -5.19 7.42
N ALA A 372 -4.37 -4.48 7.31
CA ALA A 372 -5.53 -4.93 6.56
C ALA A 372 -5.19 -5.09 5.08
N ILE A 373 -4.55 -4.07 4.47
CA ILE A 373 -4.11 -4.11 3.06
C ILE A 373 -3.20 -5.32 2.82
N LEU A 374 -2.22 -5.53 3.70
CA LEU A 374 -1.25 -6.61 3.54
C LEU A 374 -1.88 -7.99 3.55
N VAL A 375 -2.83 -8.23 4.45
CA VAL A 375 -3.46 -9.54 4.58
C VAL A 375 -4.52 -9.75 3.51
N ALA A 376 -5.40 -8.78 3.32
CA ALA A 376 -6.59 -9.00 2.53
C ALA A 376 -6.39 -8.75 1.04
N VAL A 377 -5.43 -7.93 0.60
CA VAL A 377 -5.18 -7.76 -0.85
C VAL A 377 -4.78 -9.08 -1.50
N PRO A 378 -3.75 -9.82 -1.04
CA PRO A 378 -3.39 -11.11 -1.65
C PRO A 378 -4.52 -12.13 -1.61
N LEU A 379 -5.36 -12.09 -0.58
CA LEU A 379 -6.53 -12.97 -0.47
C LEU A 379 -7.63 -12.59 -1.46
N VAL A 380 -7.83 -11.30 -1.75
CA VAL A 380 -8.93 -10.79 -2.59
C VAL A 380 -8.56 -10.80 -4.07
N LEU A 381 -7.29 -10.58 -4.43
CA LEU A 381 -6.84 -10.49 -5.83
C LEU A 381 -7.26 -11.69 -6.70
N PRO A 382 -7.16 -12.96 -6.26
CA PRO A 382 -7.55 -14.11 -7.08
C PRO A 382 -9.04 -14.13 -7.43
N PHE A 383 -9.89 -13.69 -6.51
CA PHE A 383 -11.32 -13.53 -6.78
C PHE A 383 -11.58 -12.34 -7.71
N ALA A 384 -10.88 -11.23 -7.49
CA ALA A 384 -10.99 -10.06 -8.35
C ALA A 384 -10.58 -10.37 -9.80
N ALA A 385 -9.55 -11.19 -9.99
CA ALA A 385 -9.12 -11.70 -11.30
C ALA A 385 -10.20 -12.55 -11.95
N TYR A 386 -10.81 -13.49 -11.20
CA TYR A 386 -11.89 -14.35 -11.71
C TYR A 386 -13.08 -13.55 -12.23
N PHE A 387 -13.49 -12.50 -11.50
CA PHE A 387 -14.58 -11.62 -11.92
C PHE A 387 -14.17 -10.51 -12.90
N GLY A 388 -12.90 -10.47 -13.34
CA GLY A 388 -12.39 -9.48 -14.29
C GLY A 388 -12.42 -8.05 -13.77
N LEU A 389 -12.26 -7.84 -12.46
CA LEU A 389 -12.25 -6.51 -11.86
C LEU A 389 -10.92 -5.80 -12.16
N GLY A 390 -11.00 -4.48 -12.38
CA GLY A 390 -9.81 -3.64 -12.57
C GLY A 390 -8.99 -3.51 -11.28
N PRO A 391 -7.65 -3.57 -11.35
CA PRO A 391 -6.79 -3.53 -10.17
C PRO A 391 -6.90 -2.20 -9.42
N PHE A 392 -7.08 -1.08 -10.14
CA PHE A 392 -7.29 0.23 -9.54
C PHE A 392 -8.63 0.33 -8.81
N HIS A 393 -9.67 -0.30 -9.38
CA HIS A 393 -11.00 -0.31 -8.79
C HIS A 393 -11.00 -1.07 -7.46
N VAL A 394 -10.32 -2.23 -7.41
CA VAL A 394 -10.12 -3.00 -6.19
C VAL A 394 -9.35 -2.18 -5.15
N ALA A 395 -8.31 -1.44 -5.55
CA ALA A 395 -7.55 -0.57 -4.65
C ALA A 395 -8.42 0.47 -3.95
N ILE A 396 -9.22 1.20 -4.74
CA ILE A 396 -10.10 2.26 -4.27
C ILE A 396 -11.18 1.68 -3.36
N MET A 397 -11.80 0.56 -3.75
CA MET A 397 -12.77 -0.13 -2.91
C MET A 397 -12.16 -0.56 -1.58
N PHE A 398 -10.94 -1.07 -1.62
CA PHE A 398 -10.25 -1.54 -0.43
C PHE A 398 -10.01 -0.38 0.56
N VAL A 399 -9.39 0.69 0.10
CA VAL A 399 -9.10 1.86 0.94
C VAL A 399 -10.37 2.49 1.47
N LEU A 400 -11.42 2.61 0.65
CA LEU A 400 -12.68 3.19 1.09
C LEU A 400 -13.43 2.30 2.10
N ASN A 401 -13.32 0.98 2.00
CA ASN A 401 -13.80 0.06 3.04
C ASN A 401 -13.06 0.27 4.36
N LEU A 402 -11.74 0.48 4.32
CA LEU A 402 -10.97 0.78 5.53
C LEU A 402 -11.41 2.10 6.16
N GLU A 403 -11.60 3.14 5.34
CA GLU A 403 -12.08 4.45 5.83
C GLU A 403 -13.44 4.32 6.52
N LEU A 404 -14.35 3.55 5.93
CA LEU A 404 -15.66 3.23 6.49
C LEU A 404 -15.52 2.44 7.79
N ALA A 405 -14.70 1.38 7.79
CA ALA A 405 -14.53 0.48 8.91
C ALA A 405 -13.96 1.17 10.16
N PHE A 406 -13.01 2.10 9.98
CA PHE A 406 -12.45 2.87 11.10
C PHE A 406 -13.49 3.72 11.84
N SER A 407 -14.58 4.08 11.16
CA SER A 407 -15.67 4.86 11.74
C SER A 407 -16.91 4.02 12.07
N CYS A 408 -16.93 2.73 11.74
CA CYS A 408 -18.09 1.86 11.91
C CYS A 408 -18.14 1.21 13.30
N PRO A 409 -19.28 1.27 14.03
CA PRO A 409 -19.50 0.45 15.22
C PRO A 409 -19.52 -1.05 14.86
N PRO A 410 -19.07 -1.98 15.74
CA PRO A 410 -18.72 -1.80 17.16
C PRO A 410 -17.22 -1.61 17.47
N LEU A 411 -16.32 -1.77 16.49
CA LEU A 411 -14.87 -1.82 16.73
C LEU A 411 -14.06 -0.71 16.05
N GLY A 412 -14.69 0.27 15.38
CA GLY A 412 -13.99 1.31 14.62
C GLY A 412 -12.88 2.03 15.40
N LEU A 413 -11.64 1.87 14.95
CA LEU A 413 -10.43 2.39 15.60
C LEU A 413 -10.51 3.90 15.88
N ASN A 414 -11.07 4.68 14.94
CA ASN A 414 -11.21 6.13 15.10
C ASN A 414 -12.13 6.49 16.26
N LEU A 415 -13.18 5.68 16.51
CA LEU A 415 -14.12 5.92 17.60
C LEU A 415 -13.46 5.75 18.96
N PHE A 416 -12.57 4.75 19.11
CA PHE A 416 -11.79 4.57 20.34
C PHE A 416 -10.78 5.70 20.53
N ILE A 417 -10.03 6.06 19.49
CA ILE A 417 -9.03 7.12 19.57
C ILE A 417 -9.69 8.47 19.88
N ALA A 418 -10.82 8.78 19.23
CA ALA A 418 -11.59 9.98 19.52
C ALA A 418 -12.17 9.96 20.95
N SER A 419 -12.66 8.81 21.43
CA SER A 419 -13.11 8.65 22.82
C SER A 419 -12.00 8.99 23.82
N PHE A 420 -10.79 8.45 23.61
CA PHE A 420 -9.64 8.76 24.46
C PHE A 420 -9.22 10.23 24.34
N ARG A 421 -9.19 10.78 23.12
CA ARG A 421 -8.72 12.14 22.87
C ARG A 421 -9.66 13.21 23.41
N PHE A 422 -10.97 13.00 23.28
CA PHE A 422 -12.01 13.98 23.64
C PHE A 422 -12.72 13.66 24.96
N ASN A 423 -12.31 12.60 25.66
CA ASN A 423 -12.88 12.16 26.93
C ASN A 423 -14.42 11.99 26.88
N ARG A 424 -14.90 11.30 25.84
CA ARG A 424 -16.32 11.03 25.60
C ARG A 424 -16.54 9.52 25.47
N PRO A 425 -17.62 8.94 26.03
CA PRO A 425 -17.81 7.51 25.99
C PRO A 425 -18.04 7.02 24.57
N VAL A 426 -17.33 5.95 24.18
CA VAL A 426 -17.39 5.33 22.84
C VAL A 426 -18.83 5.07 22.37
N ILE A 427 -19.70 4.60 23.27
CA ILE A 427 -21.11 4.31 22.96
C ILE A 427 -21.89 5.57 22.50
N GLY A 428 -21.51 6.73 23.04
CA GLY A 428 -22.08 8.03 22.63
C GLY A 428 -21.57 8.43 21.24
N LEU A 429 -20.31 8.12 20.93
CA LEU A 429 -19.71 8.40 19.63
C LEU A 429 -20.34 7.54 18.52
N TYR A 430 -20.78 6.31 18.80
CA TYR A 430 -21.41 5.45 17.79
C TYR A 430 -22.57 6.15 17.09
N ARG A 431 -23.51 6.69 17.86
CA ARG A 431 -24.68 7.38 17.29
C ARG A 431 -24.31 8.69 16.62
N ILE A 432 -23.22 9.33 17.04
CA ILE A 432 -22.72 10.58 16.47
C ILE A 432 -22.03 10.33 15.12
N ALA A 433 -21.33 9.22 14.97
CA ALA A 433 -20.60 8.86 13.75
C ALA A 433 -21.52 8.29 12.64
N MET A 434 -22.67 7.69 12.99
CA MET A 434 -23.59 7.07 12.03
C MET A 434 -23.93 7.91 10.78
N PRO A 435 -24.19 9.23 10.85
CA PRO A 435 -24.42 10.03 9.65
C PRO A 435 -23.21 10.06 8.71
N PHE A 436 -21.99 10.16 9.26
CA PHE A 436 -20.75 10.17 8.48
C PHE A 436 -20.42 8.79 7.91
N VAL A 437 -20.67 7.73 8.68
CA VAL A 437 -20.61 6.34 8.20
C VAL A 437 -21.59 6.13 7.05
N GLY A 438 -22.81 6.68 7.14
CA GLY A 438 -23.80 6.62 6.05
C GLY A 438 -23.31 7.31 4.77
N ILE A 439 -22.60 8.43 4.90
CA ILE A 439 -22.00 9.13 3.75
C ILE A 439 -20.88 8.31 3.11
N LEU A 440 -19.98 7.74 3.94
CA LEU A 440 -18.92 6.86 3.45
C LEU A 440 -19.47 5.58 2.82
N ALA A 441 -20.52 5.00 3.39
CA ALA A 441 -21.19 3.83 2.83
C ALA A 441 -21.87 4.17 1.50
N LEU A 442 -22.49 5.34 1.38
CA LEU A 442 -23.05 5.81 0.11
C LEU A 442 -21.96 6.01 -0.94
N ALA A 443 -20.85 6.64 -0.58
CA ALA A 443 -19.68 6.79 -1.45
C ALA A 443 -19.16 5.42 -1.91
N LEU A 444 -19.06 4.47 -0.99
CA LEU A 444 -18.62 3.12 -1.28
C LEU A 444 -19.54 2.44 -2.28
N LEU A 445 -20.86 2.45 -2.06
CA LEU A 445 -21.82 1.85 -2.98
C LEU A 445 -21.73 2.50 -4.37
N VAL A 446 -21.67 3.83 -4.45
CA VAL A 446 -21.57 4.54 -5.74
C VAL A 446 -20.30 4.14 -6.48
N ILE A 447 -19.15 4.10 -5.80
CA ILE A 447 -17.88 3.75 -6.42
C ILE A 447 -17.88 2.28 -6.82
N THR A 448 -18.24 1.36 -5.92
CA THR A 448 -18.30 -0.09 -6.15
C THR A 448 -19.16 -0.48 -7.35
N TYR A 449 -20.34 0.12 -7.52
CA TYR A 449 -21.24 -0.25 -8.62
C TYR A 449 -20.97 0.52 -9.92
N VAL A 450 -20.12 1.55 -9.89
CA VAL A 450 -19.74 2.31 -11.08
C VAL A 450 -18.22 2.25 -11.27
N PRO A 451 -17.66 1.13 -11.79
CA PRO A 451 -16.22 0.95 -11.97
C PRO A 451 -15.56 2.03 -12.84
N LYS A 452 -16.35 2.66 -13.73
CA LYS A 452 -15.90 3.79 -14.58
C LYS A 452 -15.35 4.97 -13.79
N ILE A 453 -15.79 5.17 -12.54
CA ILE A 453 -15.26 6.23 -11.67
C ILE A 453 -13.78 5.99 -11.35
N SER A 454 -13.39 4.73 -11.19
CA SER A 454 -12.01 4.34 -10.89
C SER A 454 -11.14 4.23 -12.14
N SER A 455 -11.71 3.83 -13.29
CA SER A 455 -10.94 3.63 -14.53
C SER A 455 -10.79 4.89 -15.39
N ALA A 456 -11.75 5.84 -15.33
CA ALA A 456 -11.74 7.04 -16.18
C ALA A 456 -10.43 7.87 -16.12
N PRO A 457 -9.78 8.06 -14.95
CA PRO A 457 -8.51 8.81 -14.90
C PRO A 457 -7.32 8.09 -15.55
N VAL A 458 -7.40 6.76 -15.72
CA VAL A 458 -6.31 5.91 -16.22
C VAL A 458 -6.54 5.47 -17.67
N GLU A 459 -7.76 5.60 -18.18
CA GLU A 459 -8.16 5.25 -19.55
C GLU A 459 -7.20 5.81 -20.61
N SER A 460 -6.74 7.05 -20.44
CA SER A 460 -5.80 7.67 -21.39
C SER A 460 -4.43 7.00 -21.43
N ASP A 461 -3.99 6.41 -20.32
CA ASP A 461 -2.71 5.71 -20.25
C ASP A 461 -2.87 4.26 -20.76
N ILE A 462 -4.03 3.62 -20.51
CA ILE A 462 -4.40 2.32 -21.09
C ILE A 462 -4.41 2.42 -22.62
N GLN A 463 -5.01 3.47 -23.18
CA GLN A 463 -5.06 3.66 -24.62
C GLN A 463 -3.67 3.86 -25.23
N LYS A 464 -2.76 4.58 -24.55
CA LYS A 464 -1.37 4.72 -25.02
C LYS A 464 -0.67 3.38 -25.15
N TRP A 465 -0.84 2.50 -24.16
CA TRP A 465 -0.27 1.14 -24.20
C TRP A 465 -0.90 0.30 -25.32
N ARG A 466 -2.21 0.42 -25.55
CA ARG A 466 -2.88 -0.21 -26.70
C ARG A 466 -2.35 0.31 -28.04
N ASP A 467 -2.18 1.63 -28.17
CA ASP A 467 -1.68 2.27 -29.38
C ASP A 467 -0.21 1.91 -29.65
N GLN A 468 0.60 1.81 -28.60
CA GLN A 468 2.00 1.37 -28.71
C GLN A 468 2.09 -0.10 -29.12
N ALA A 469 1.30 -0.97 -28.49
CA ALA A 469 1.23 -2.38 -28.88
C ALA A 469 0.75 -2.54 -30.33
N ALA A 470 -0.19 -1.72 -30.78
CA ALA A 470 -0.64 -1.69 -32.17
C ALA A 470 0.45 -1.21 -33.14
N LYS A 471 1.28 -0.23 -32.74
CA LYS A 471 2.44 0.24 -33.54
C LYS A 471 3.54 -0.80 -33.64
N GLU A 472 3.79 -1.53 -32.56
CA GLU A 472 4.80 -2.58 -32.46
C GLU A 472 4.27 -3.96 -32.92
N ASN A 473 3.00 -4.01 -33.38
CA ASN A 473 2.30 -5.21 -33.81
C ASN A 473 2.37 -6.39 -32.83
N ARG A 474 2.46 -6.08 -31.52
CA ARG A 474 2.53 -7.04 -30.42
C ARG A 474 1.19 -7.15 -29.69
N VAL A 475 1.06 -8.16 -28.84
CA VAL A 475 -0.11 -8.25 -27.96
C VAL A 475 -0.11 -7.11 -26.94
N PRO A 476 -1.27 -6.50 -26.64
CA PRO A 476 -1.38 -5.42 -25.66
C PRO A 476 -1.40 -5.96 -24.22
N SER A 477 -0.42 -6.80 -23.87
CA SER A 477 -0.30 -7.42 -22.55
C SER A 477 -0.24 -6.40 -21.42
N GLU A 478 0.47 -5.30 -21.63
CA GLU A 478 0.59 -4.19 -20.68
C GLU A 478 -0.74 -3.47 -20.43
N ALA A 479 -1.58 -3.34 -21.45
CA ALA A 479 -2.92 -2.78 -21.28
C ALA A 479 -3.82 -3.71 -20.46
N TRP A 480 -3.70 -5.04 -20.66
CA TRP A 480 -4.48 -6.01 -19.89
C TRP A 480 -4.15 -5.99 -18.39
N PHE A 481 -2.89 -5.77 -18.01
CA PHE A 481 -2.51 -5.60 -16.60
C PHE A 481 -3.16 -4.39 -15.93
N LEU A 482 -3.52 -3.36 -16.71
CA LEU A 482 -4.14 -2.14 -16.21
C LEU A 482 -5.67 -2.23 -16.21
N GLU A 483 -6.24 -3.07 -17.08
CA GLU A 483 -7.68 -3.23 -17.26
C GLU A 483 -8.32 -4.23 -16.30
N CYS A 484 -7.65 -5.34 -16.02
CA CYS A 484 -8.14 -6.35 -15.07
C CYS A 484 -7.00 -6.96 -14.26
N VAL A 485 -7.34 -7.43 -13.05
CA VAL A 485 -6.37 -8.09 -12.17
C VAL A 485 -5.91 -9.39 -12.84
N GLN A 486 -4.59 -9.53 -13.01
CA GLN A 486 -3.95 -10.71 -13.56
C GLN A 486 -3.25 -11.48 -12.43
N LEU A 487 -3.42 -12.80 -12.39
CA LEU A 487 -2.75 -13.67 -11.43
C LEU A 487 -1.36 -14.12 -11.91
N ASP A 488 -1.21 -14.31 -13.21
CA ASP A 488 0.04 -14.70 -13.84
C ASP A 488 0.63 -13.53 -14.63
N ARG A 489 1.81 -13.05 -14.23
CA ARG A 489 2.52 -11.98 -14.94
C ARG A 489 3.20 -12.47 -16.21
N ASN A 490 3.49 -13.76 -16.30
CA ASN A 490 4.17 -14.34 -17.46
C ASN A 490 3.18 -14.76 -18.55
N ASN A 491 1.90 -14.89 -18.22
CA ASN A 491 0.84 -15.21 -19.18
C ASN A 491 -0.43 -14.36 -18.95
N PRO A 492 -0.40 -13.06 -19.30
CA PRO A 492 -1.54 -12.18 -19.10
C PRO A 492 -2.71 -12.56 -20.02
N GLN A 493 -3.91 -12.64 -19.45
CA GLN A 493 -5.12 -12.99 -20.18
C GLN A 493 -5.89 -11.75 -20.66
N PRO A 494 -6.54 -11.80 -21.83
CA PRO A 494 -7.34 -10.68 -22.32
C PRO A 494 -8.54 -10.37 -21.42
N CYS A 495 -8.65 -9.10 -21.03
CA CYS A 495 -9.71 -8.61 -20.14
C CYS A 495 -11.03 -8.34 -20.88
N SER A 496 -10.96 -7.74 -22.07
CA SER A 496 -12.14 -7.34 -22.85
C SER A 496 -12.70 -8.49 -23.69
N GLU A 497 -14.02 -8.52 -23.91
CA GLU A 497 -14.67 -9.54 -24.76
C GLU A 497 -14.19 -9.48 -26.23
N GLU A 498 -13.72 -8.31 -26.68
CA GLU A 498 -13.13 -8.14 -28.02
C GLU A 498 -11.73 -8.74 -28.09
N ASP A 499 -10.90 -8.51 -27.07
CA ASP A 499 -9.56 -9.08 -26.99
C ASP A 499 -9.59 -10.59 -26.72
N LYS A 500 -10.58 -11.10 -25.97
CA LYS A 500 -10.82 -12.54 -25.80
C LYS A 500 -11.12 -13.24 -27.12
N LYS A 501 -11.83 -12.57 -28.04
CA LYS A 501 -12.08 -13.08 -29.40
C LYS A 501 -10.84 -13.02 -30.28
N LYS A 502 -10.02 -11.98 -30.12
CA LYS A 502 -8.81 -11.76 -30.93
C LYS A 502 -7.61 -12.61 -30.46
N TYR A 503 -7.51 -12.87 -29.15
CA TYR A 503 -6.39 -13.58 -28.50
C TYR A 503 -6.90 -14.62 -27.47
N PRO A 504 -7.59 -15.69 -27.90
CA PRO A 504 -8.28 -16.63 -26.99
C PRO A 504 -7.36 -17.41 -26.03
N LYS A 505 -6.03 -17.35 -26.19
CA LYS A 505 -5.06 -18.02 -25.31
C LYS A 505 -4.10 -17.07 -24.56
N GLY A 506 -4.27 -15.74 -24.66
CA GLY A 506 -3.39 -14.76 -24.00
C GLY A 506 -1.92 -14.79 -24.46
N GLN A 507 -1.63 -15.49 -25.56
CA GLN A 507 -0.26 -15.75 -26.01
C GLN A 507 0.45 -14.45 -26.33
N MET A 508 1.52 -14.13 -25.59
CA MET A 508 2.64 -13.39 -26.17
C MET A 508 3.05 -14.10 -27.46
N PRO A 509 3.51 -13.40 -28.51
CA PRO A 509 4.38 -14.07 -29.46
C PRO A 509 5.43 -14.77 -28.60
N VAL A 510 5.52 -16.09 -28.72
CA VAL A 510 6.73 -16.77 -28.28
C VAL A 510 7.80 -16.00 -29.05
N ASP A 511 8.65 -15.23 -28.35
CA ASP A 511 9.94 -14.84 -28.92
C ASP A 511 10.42 -16.11 -29.58
N GLU A 512 10.57 -16.09 -30.90
CA GLU A 512 11.04 -17.24 -31.65
C GLU A 512 12.25 -17.78 -30.90
N THR A 513 12.06 -18.87 -30.14
CA THR A 513 13.19 -19.69 -29.76
C THR A 513 13.87 -20.03 -31.08
N PRO A 514 15.20 -19.91 -31.22
CA PRO A 514 15.87 -19.99 -32.52
C PRO A 514 15.57 -21.32 -33.24
N GLN A 515 14.48 -21.32 -34.01
CA GLN A 515 13.99 -22.45 -34.78
C GLN A 515 13.63 -21.98 -36.21
N GLU A 516 14.18 -20.84 -36.63
CA GLU A 516 14.25 -20.39 -38.03
C GLU A 516 15.71 -20.28 -38.52
N VAL A 517 16.60 -21.15 -38.02
CA VAL A 517 17.92 -21.37 -38.66
C VAL A 517 18.10 -22.83 -39.13
N LEU A 518 17.05 -23.67 -39.04
CA LEU A 518 17.15 -25.08 -39.45
C LEU A 518 16.41 -25.45 -40.74
N ASP A 519 15.77 -24.51 -41.44
CA ASP A 519 15.12 -24.76 -42.73
C ASP A 519 15.54 -23.75 -43.82
N ALA A 520 16.84 -23.56 -44.00
CA ALA A 520 17.37 -22.97 -45.23
C ALA A 520 18.80 -23.47 -45.54
N GLY A 521 18.91 -24.77 -45.86
CA GLY A 521 19.93 -25.30 -46.76
C GLY A 521 21.24 -25.78 -46.14
N ALA A 522 21.31 -27.09 -45.86
CA ALA A 522 22.55 -27.86 -45.95
C ALA A 522 22.28 -29.20 -46.67
N PRO A 523 23.22 -29.73 -47.48
CA PRO A 523 23.02 -30.90 -48.33
C PRO A 523 22.95 -32.23 -47.55
N PRO A 524 22.57 -33.36 -48.19
CA PRO A 524 22.14 -34.58 -47.50
C PRO A 524 23.29 -35.31 -46.78
N PRO A 525 22.97 -36.20 -45.81
CA PRO A 525 23.95 -36.87 -44.97
C PRO A 525 24.61 -38.03 -45.72
N ASP A 526 25.95 -38.05 -45.72
CA ASP A 526 26.72 -39.26 -45.96
C ASP A 526 26.72 -40.09 -44.67
N THR A 527 26.53 -41.38 -44.86
CA THR A 527 26.46 -42.46 -43.88
C THR A 527 27.69 -42.52 -42.98
N THR A 528 27.51 -42.72 -41.66
CA THR A 528 28.05 -43.87 -40.90
C THR A 528 27.73 -43.77 -39.40
N ASP A 529 27.09 -44.85 -38.94
CA ASP A 529 27.29 -45.59 -37.69
C ASP A 529 26.77 -45.04 -36.34
N GLU A 530 25.64 -45.63 -35.95
CA GLU A 530 24.93 -45.52 -34.67
C GLU A 530 25.61 -46.25 -33.49
N ASP A 531 26.88 -46.67 -33.62
CA ASP A 531 27.57 -47.49 -32.61
C ASP A 531 28.33 -46.67 -31.53
N ASP A 532 28.46 -45.35 -31.68
CA ASP A 532 29.23 -44.51 -30.74
C ASP A 532 28.41 -43.96 -29.55
N LEU A 533 27.07 -44.05 -29.59
CA LEU A 533 26.20 -43.56 -28.51
C LEU A 533 26.08 -44.54 -27.32
N GLU A 534 26.37 -45.83 -27.51
CA GLU A 534 26.33 -46.84 -26.45
C GLU A 534 27.60 -46.87 -25.58
N ALA A 535 28.71 -46.27 -26.04
CA ALA A 535 29.99 -46.28 -25.33
C ALA A 535 30.12 -45.21 -24.23
N LEU A 536 29.29 -44.16 -24.24
CA LEU A 536 29.36 -43.04 -23.28
C LEU A 536 28.53 -43.27 -21.99
N ILE A 537 27.69 -44.30 -21.92
CA ILE A 537 26.81 -44.59 -20.77
C ILE A 537 27.51 -45.45 -19.69
N LYS A 538 28.66 -46.05 -19.96
CA LYS A 538 29.38 -46.88 -18.97
C LYS A 538 30.72 -46.27 -18.58
N GLY A 539 30.74 -45.70 -17.38
CA GLY A 539 31.89 -45.03 -16.79
C GLY A 539 33.17 -45.88 -16.76
N GLY A 540 34.28 -45.21 -17.06
CA GLY A 540 35.65 -45.69 -16.88
C GLY A 540 36.62 -44.53 -17.02
N ALA A 541 37.38 -44.23 -15.97
CA ALA A 541 38.40 -43.19 -15.95
C ALA A 541 39.59 -43.56 -16.87
N PRO A 542 40.24 -42.60 -17.56
CA PRO A 542 41.53 -42.87 -18.19
C PRO A 542 42.66 -42.78 -17.16
N LYS A 543 43.50 -43.81 -17.15
CA LYS A 543 44.80 -43.86 -16.47
C LYS A 543 45.86 -43.13 -17.31
N ASP A 544 46.94 -42.80 -16.61
CA ASP A 544 48.30 -42.47 -17.08
C ASP A 544 48.65 -40.98 -17.27
N ALA A 545 49.09 -40.34 -16.16
CA ALA A 545 50.38 -39.65 -16.09
C ALA A 545 50.76 -39.21 -14.65
N GLY A 546 51.67 -39.96 -14.00
CA GLY A 546 52.84 -39.41 -13.27
C GLY A 546 52.72 -38.76 -11.88
N ASP A 547 53.02 -39.55 -10.83
CA ASP A 547 53.70 -39.26 -9.56
C ASP A 547 53.99 -37.81 -9.06
N LYS A 548 53.32 -37.37 -7.96
CA LYS A 548 53.88 -37.05 -6.61
C LYS A 548 52.86 -36.27 -5.70
N PRO A 549 52.85 -36.46 -4.36
CA PRO A 549 51.86 -35.83 -3.45
C PRO A 549 52.48 -34.71 -2.55
N PRO A 550 51.76 -34.13 -1.57
CA PRO A 550 50.74 -33.06 -1.66
C PRO A 550 51.17 -31.77 -0.92
N GLY A 551 50.60 -30.60 -1.20
CA GLY A 551 50.82 -29.43 -0.34
C GLY A 551 50.19 -28.11 -0.78
N ASN A 552 49.26 -27.61 0.06
CA ASN A 552 48.81 -26.23 0.25
C ASN A 552 48.60 -25.33 -0.98
N GLU A 553 47.34 -25.18 -1.36
CA GLU A 553 46.83 -24.05 -2.13
C GLU A 553 46.91 -22.76 -1.29
N SER A 554 47.46 -21.69 -1.85
CA SER A 554 47.36 -20.32 -1.33
C SER A 554 46.84 -19.39 -2.43
N GLU A 555 46.04 -18.42 -2.01
CA GLU A 555 45.12 -17.55 -2.76
C GLU A 555 45.72 -16.62 -3.85
N ASP A 556 46.96 -16.81 -4.29
CA ASP A 556 47.66 -15.90 -5.21
C ASP A 556 47.56 -16.30 -6.70
N ASP A 557 47.33 -17.57 -7.04
CA ASP A 557 47.27 -18.03 -8.44
C ASP A 557 45.96 -17.63 -9.17
N LEU A 558 44.90 -17.30 -8.42
CA LEU A 558 43.63 -16.85 -8.97
C LEU A 558 43.64 -15.36 -9.38
N LEU A 559 44.62 -14.59 -8.89
CA LEU A 559 44.74 -13.16 -9.17
C LEU A 559 45.45 -12.86 -10.50
N ASP A 560 46.27 -13.80 -11.00
CA ASP A 560 46.99 -13.65 -12.27
C ASP A 560 46.13 -13.98 -13.51
N LEU A 561 45.03 -14.72 -13.35
CA LEU A 561 44.04 -14.93 -14.41
C LEU A 561 43.10 -13.72 -14.63
N ILE A 562 43.02 -12.81 -13.66
CA ILE A 562 42.09 -11.66 -13.67
C ILE A 562 42.71 -10.39 -14.28
N LYS A 563 44.04 -10.26 -14.34
CA LYS A 563 44.71 -9.05 -14.86
C LYS A 563 45.44 -9.35 -16.16
N GLY A 564 44.69 -9.32 -17.26
CA GLY A 564 45.09 -9.82 -18.57
C GLY A 564 46.22 -9.11 -19.33
N GLY A 565 46.52 -9.71 -20.49
CA GLY A 565 47.34 -9.16 -21.58
C GLY A 565 48.22 -10.27 -22.18
N GLY A 566 48.22 -10.58 -23.47
CA GLY A 566 47.54 -10.04 -24.64
C GLY A 566 48.19 -10.60 -25.92
N LYS A 567 47.73 -10.07 -27.07
CA LYS A 567 48.25 -10.18 -28.46
C LYS A 567 47.55 -11.20 -29.37
N ASP A 568 46.67 -10.64 -30.22
CA ASP A 568 46.69 -10.74 -31.68
C ASP A 568 45.27 -10.59 -32.24
N ALA A 569 44.89 -9.37 -32.61
CA ALA A 569 43.74 -9.12 -33.47
C ALA A 569 44.02 -7.89 -34.33
N GLY A 570 44.25 -8.13 -35.62
CA GLY A 570 44.20 -7.12 -36.66
C GLY A 570 42.75 -6.83 -37.05
N ASP A 571 42.47 -5.53 -37.15
CA ASP A 571 41.59 -4.82 -38.10
C ASP A 571 40.21 -5.41 -38.48
N ALA A 572 39.13 -4.79 -37.98
CA ALA A 572 37.91 -4.47 -38.75
C ALA A 572 36.93 -3.61 -37.93
N THR A 573 36.83 -2.32 -38.31
CA THR A 573 35.68 -1.40 -38.25
C THR A 573 34.56 -1.60 -37.18
N LYS A 574 34.49 -0.68 -36.19
CA LYS A 574 33.33 -0.46 -35.30
C LYS A 574 32.21 0.34 -36.00
N PRO A 575 30.91 -0.02 -35.84
CA PRO A 575 29.80 0.89 -36.13
C PRO A 575 29.55 1.87 -34.98
N LYS A 576 29.13 3.09 -35.34
CA LYS A 576 28.89 4.25 -34.46
C LYS A 576 27.56 4.10 -33.69
N PRO A 577 27.48 4.44 -32.39
CA PRO A 577 26.23 4.38 -31.63
C PRO A 577 25.28 5.56 -31.95
N PRO A 578 23.95 5.38 -31.79
CA PRO A 578 22.95 6.41 -32.03
C PRO A 578 23.00 7.53 -30.96
N PRO A 579 22.49 8.74 -31.25
CA PRO A 579 22.80 9.94 -30.46
C PRO A 579 22.06 9.96 -29.12
N GLY A 580 22.80 10.07 -28.01
CA GLY A 580 22.25 10.31 -26.67
C GLY A 580 22.92 9.58 -25.51
N GLN A 581 23.92 8.73 -25.75
CA GLN A 581 24.71 8.09 -24.70
C GLN A 581 26.16 8.58 -24.80
N GLU A 582 26.60 9.38 -23.82
CA GLU A 582 28.02 9.65 -23.60
C GLU A 582 28.67 8.37 -23.05
N SER A 583 29.79 7.95 -23.65
CA SER A 583 30.52 6.77 -23.21
C SER A 583 31.25 7.04 -21.89
N GLU A 584 31.43 6.02 -21.05
CA GLU A 584 32.12 6.12 -19.75
C GLU A 584 33.54 6.72 -19.84
N ASP A 585 34.16 6.64 -21.03
CA ASP A 585 35.46 7.26 -21.32
C ASP A 585 35.38 8.81 -21.34
N ASP A 586 34.27 9.40 -21.82
CA ASP A 586 34.07 10.86 -21.85
C ASP A 586 33.82 11.43 -20.44
N LEU A 587 33.21 10.65 -19.55
CA LEU A 587 32.95 11.03 -18.15
C LEU A 587 34.26 11.07 -17.33
N MET A 588 35.22 10.19 -17.66
CA MET A 588 36.51 10.09 -16.96
C MET A 588 37.51 11.17 -17.37
N ASP A 589 37.40 11.71 -18.58
CA ASP A 589 38.20 12.86 -19.03
C ASP A 589 37.70 14.18 -18.43
N LEU A 590 36.39 14.35 -18.24
CA LEU A 590 35.80 15.52 -17.54
C LEU A 590 36.20 15.59 -16.05
N ILE A 591 36.39 14.45 -15.38
CA ILE A 591 36.80 14.40 -13.97
C ILE A 591 38.30 14.72 -13.79
N LYS A 592 39.12 14.54 -14.83
CA LYS A 592 40.58 14.78 -14.76
C LYS A 592 41.00 16.19 -15.19
N GLY A 593 40.06 17.06 -15.56
CA GLY A 593 40.33 18.47 -15.80
C GLY A 593 41.35 18.72 -16.92
N LYS A 594 41.09 18.18 -18.11
CA LYS A 594 41.70 18.63 -19.36
C LYS A 594 40.66 19.24 -20.28
#